data_AF-A0A382CVW0-F1
#
_entry.id   AF-A0A382CVW0-F1
#
_cell.length_a   1.000
_cell.length_b   1.000
_cell.length_c   1.000
_cell.angle_alpha   90.00
_cell.angle_beta   90.00
_cell.angle_gamma   90.00
#
_symmetry.space_group_name_H-M   'P 1'
#
loop_
_entity.id
_entity.type
_entity.pdbx_description
1 polymer ?
#
loop_
_entity_poly.entity_id
_entity_poly.type
_entity_poly.pdbx_seq_one_letter_code
_entity_poly.pdbx_strand_id
1 'polypeptide(L)'
;MNAMNDQPASSRFSRRKFIKTTAASTAVLGFPAITHSKSPNGKLSVGLIGVGGRGRSHVAASRKEDILALCDVNENSIKGAQRFAPKARTYKDYRDFYETIDDLDAVVVATTEHTHAFATLPALQAKKHVYCEKPLTRDVHECRIITEAAAKAGVQTQMGTQIHAGGNYRRVVELIQSGAIGPVHEAHTWVSRAWGWQSPADAKKYRDIVSTQDTPKEGQPVPDILDWDLWIGPAPFRPFHSVYFPGPKWYRWWDFGNGTMSDLGSHRNDLPWWALKLDAPLTIEPLSGPKP
;
A
#
# COMPACT_ATOMS: atom_id res chain seq x y z
N MET A 1 -38.33 19.87 -78.65
CA MET A 1 -38.43 18.61 -77.87
C MET A 1 -37.70 18.81 -76.55
N ASN A 2 -38.48 18.82 -75.46
CA ASN A 2 -38.26 18.29 -74.09
C ASN A 2 -36.82 17.96 -73.67
N ALA A 3 -36.34 18.22 -72.44
CA ALA A 3 -37.02 18.47 -71.17
C ALA A 3 -36.09 19.17 -70.16
N MET A 4 -36.68 19.93 -69.25
CA MET A 4 -36.15 20.22 -67.92
C MET A 4 -35.98 18.91 -67.13
N ASN A 5 -34.98 18.84 -66.23
CA ASN A 5 -35.22 18.14 -64.96
C ASN A 5 -34.27 18.58 -63.84
N ASP A 6 -34.88 18.59 -62.66
CA ASP A 6 -34.46 19.14 -61.39
C ASP A 6 -33.21 18.53 -60.74
N GLN A 7 -32.57 19.36 -59.92
CA GLN A 7 -31.57 18.98 -58.92
C GLN A 7 -32.24 18.25 -57.73
N PRO A 8 -31.61 17.21 -57.15
CA PRO A 8 -31.80 16.89 -55.74
C PRO A 8 -30.64 17.45 -54.90
N ALA A 9 -30.98 18.34 -53.97
CA ALA A 9 -30.06 18.82 -52.94
C ALA A 9 -29.65 17.65 -52.01
N SER A 10 -28.38 17.25 -52.05
CA SER A 10 -27.83 16.30 -51.08
C SER A 10 -27.70 16.96 -49.71
N SER A 11 -28.46 16.48 -48.73
CA SER A 11 -28.45 16.96 -47.35
C SER A 11 -27.07 16.73 -46.71
N ARG A 12 -26.36 17.82 -46.39
CA ARG A 12 -25.15 17.75 -45.57
C ARG A 12 -25.55 17.29 -44.16
N PHE A 13 -25.29 16.03 -43.84
CA PHE A 13 -25.25 15.58 -42.44
C PHE A 13 -24.19 16.38 -41.69
N SER A 14 -24.64 17.38 -40.93
CA SER A 14 -23.76 18.18 -40.08
C SER A 14 -23.36 17.35 -38.86
N ARG A 15 -22.05 17.32 -38.57
CA ARG A 15 -21.44 16.71 -37.37
C ARG A 15 -22.14 17.10 -36.06
N ARG A 16 -22.86 18.24 -36.01
CA ARG A 16 -23.67 18.68 -34.85
C ARG A 16 -24.94 17.85 -34.61
N LYS A 17 -25.51 17.19 -35.63
CA LYS A 17 -26.71 16.36 -35.48
C LYS A 17 -26.35 14.97 -34.94
N PHE A 18 -25.19 14.43 -35.30
CA PHE A 18 -24.66 13.16 -34.78
C PHE A 18 -24.40 13.22 -33.26
N ILE A 19 -23.76 14.29 -32.78
CA ILE A 19 -23.48 14.49 -31.34
C ILE A 19 -24.78 14.67 -30.52
N LYS A 20 -25.85 15.21 -31.13
CA LYS A 20 -27.16 15.34 -30.45
C LYS A 20 -27.94 14.03 -30.36
N THR A 21 -27.67 13.04 -31.22
CA THR A 21 -28.41 11.77 -31.24
C THR A 21 -27.82 10.71 -30.30
N THR A 22 -26.57 10.84 -29.85
CA THR A 22 -25.96 9.89 -28.90
C THR A 22 -26.31 10.17 -27.43
N ALA A 23 -26.92 11.32 -27.11
CA ALA A 23 -27.17 11.73 -25.72
C ALA A 23 -28.47 11.17 -25.10
N ALA A 24 -29.26 10.37 -25.81
CA ALA A 24 -30.62 10.00 -25.39
C ALA A 24 -30.88 8.50 -25.17
N SER A 25 -29.85 7.64 -25.13
CA SER A 25 -30.10 6.18 -25.06
C SER A 25 -29.00 5.41 -24.32
N THR A 26 -28.84 5.66 -23.02
CA THR A 26 -28.43 4.65 -22.03
C THR A 26 -28.55 5.27 -20.64
N ALA A 27 -29.75 5.19 -20.07
CA ALA A 27 -29.94 5.28 -18.64
C ALA A 27 -30.24 3.86 -18.12
N VAL A 28 -29.57 3.50 -17.03
CA VAL A 28 -29.82 2.35 -16.13
C VAL A 28 -29.24 0.99 -16.55
N LEU A 29 -27.95 0.80 -16.23
CA LEU A 29 -27.53 -0.36 -15.45
C LEU A 29 -26.72 0.16 -14.26
N GLY A 30 -27.19 -0.14 -13.05
CA GLY A 30 -26.61 0.34 -11.80
C GLY A 30 -25.18 -0.15 -11.60
N PHE A 31 -24.25 0.80 -11.49
CA PHE A 31 -22.94 0.59 -10.90
C PHE A 31 -22.88 1.44 -9.62
N PRO A 32 -22.44 0.89 -8.48
CA PRO A 32 -22.19 1.70 -7.29
C PRO A 32 -21.05 2.68 -7.58
N ALA A 33 -21.32 3.96 -7.35
CA ALA A 33 -20.39 5.08 -7.21
C ALA A 33 -19.04 4.96 -7.94
N ILE A 34 -18.99 5.45 -9.18
CA ILE A 34 -17.73 5.98 -9.72
C ILE A 34 -17.41 7.22 -8.88
N THR A 35 -16.39 7.12 -8.01
CA THR A 35 -15.84 8.26 -7.28
C THR A 35 -15.22 9.23 -8.27
N HIS A 36 -16.03 10.14 -8.81
CA HIS A 36 -15.54 11.31 -9.48
C HIS A 36 -15.02 12.27 -8.41
N SER A 37 -13.73 12.60 -8.43
CA SER A 37 -13.23 13.71 -7.61
C SER A 37 -14.09 14.95 -7.93
N LYS A 38 -14.60 15.62 -6.88
CA LYS A 38 -15.60 16.68 -7.03
C LYS A 38 -15.09 17.91 -7.78
N SER A 39 -13.78 18.03 -8.04
CA SER A 39 -13.17 18.79 -9.14
C SER A 39 -11.68 18.41 -9.23
N PRO A 40 -10.96 18.73 -10.32
CA PRO A 40 -9.49 18.56 -10.39
C PRO A 40 -8.70 19.27 -9.29
N ASN A 41 -9.34 20.25 -8.61
CA ASN A 41 -8.78 21.00 -7.48
C ASN A 41 -9.48 20.66 -6.14
N GLY A 42 -10.38 19.67 -6.13
CA GLY A 42 -11.05 19.23 -4.92
C GLY A 42 -10.11 18.41 -4.05
N LYS A 43 -10.27 18.52 -2.74
CA LYS A 43 -9.62 17.63 -1.80
C LYS A 43 -10.18 16.22 -1.93
N LEU A 44 -9.33 15.23 -1.67
CA LEU A 44 -9.74 13.85 -1.50
C LEU A 44 -10.29 13.65 -0.07
N SER A 45 -11.38 12.89 0.04
CA SER A 45 -11.80 12.31 1.30
C SER A 45 -10.97 11.06 1.58
N VAL A 46 -10.15 11.07 2.64
CA VAL A 46 -9.21 9.98 2.92
C VAL A 46 -9.45 9.36 4.29
N GLY A 47 -9.33 8.04 4.37
CA GLY A 47 -9.25 7.29 5.62
C GLY A 47 -7.86 6.67 5.81
N LEU A 48 -7.38 6.58 7.05
CA LEU A 48 -6.06 6.04 7.36
C LEU A 48 -6.16 4.90 8.38
N ILE A 49 -5.53 3.77 8.08
CA ILE A 49 -5.44 2.58 8.92
C ILE A 49 -3.97 2.37 9.31
N GLY A 50 -3.69 2.32 10.61
CA GLY A 50 -2.33 2.38 11.16
C GLY A 50 -1.81 3.82 11.15
N VAL A 51 -2.02 4.56 12.25
CA VAL A 51 -1.68 5.98 12.37
C VAL A 51 -0.57 6.26 13.40
N GLY A 52 -0.01 5.21 14.00
CA GLY A 52 1.26 5.24 14.74
C GLY A 52 2.49 5.24 13.82
N GLY A 53 3.70 5.23 14.40
CA GLY A 53 4.96 5.02 13.66
C GLY A 53 5.08 5.80 12.33
N ARG A 54 5.19 5.07 11.21
CA ARG A 54 5.21 5.64 9.85
C ARG A 54 3.87 6.26 9.43
N GLY A 55 2.76 5.69 9.87
CA GLY A 55 1.41 6.23 9.67
C GLY A 55 1.25 7.67 10.15
N ARG A 56 1.95 8.08 11.22
CA ARG A 56 1.97 9.48 11.67
C ARG A 56 2.48 10.44 10.60
N SER A 57 3.48 10.04 9.81
CA SER A 57 3.98 10.83 8.68
C SER A 57 2.93 10.95 7.57
N HIS A 58 2.14 9.90 7.34
CA HIS A 58 1.04 9.92 6.38
C HIS A 58 -0.11 10.81 6.83
N VAL A 59 -0.52 10.74 8.10
CA VAL A 59 -1.48 11.71 8.68
C VAL A 59 -0.98 13.14 8.48
N ALA A 60 0.32 13.38 8.70
CA ALA A 60 0.90 14.70 8.52
C ALA A 60 0.97 15.14 7.04
N ALA A 61 1.24 14.22 6.12
CA ALA A 61 1.28 14.49 4.68
C ALA A 61 -0.12 14.74 4.09
N SER A 62 -1.14 14.05 4.61
CA SER A 62 -2.52 14.15 4.14
C SER A 62 -3.32 15.32 4.71
N ARG A 63 -2.72 16.24 5.47
CA ARG A 63 -3.42 17.39 6.08
C ARG A 63 -4.11 18.33 5.11
N LYS A 64 -3.66 18.32 3.85
CA LYS A 64 -4.25 19.15 2.80
C LYS A 64 -5.52 18.52 2.23
N GLU A 65 -5.72 17.22 2.47
CA GLU A 65 -6.91 16.46 2.13
C GLU A 65 -7.92 16.47 3.29
N ASP A 66 -9.12 15.95 3.04
CA ASP A 66 -10.14 15.80 4.07
C ASP A 66 -10.00 14.42 4.73
N ILE A 67 -9.31 14.38 5.86
CA ILE A 67 -9.15 13.16 6.66
C ILE A 67 -10.46 12.89 7.42
N LEU A 68 -11.24 11.91 6.97
CA LEU A 68 -12.57 11.62 7.52
C LEU A 68 -12.58 10.46 8.53
N ALA A 69 -11.59 9.55 8.45
CA ALA A 69 -11.53 8.37 9.30
C ALA A 69 -10.07 7.99 9.68
N LEU A 70 -9.89 7.56 10.92
CA LEU A 70 -8.61 7.09 11.49
C LEU A 70 -8.83 5.74 12.18
N CYS A 71 -7.98 4.76 11.91
CA CYS A 71 -8.07 3.43 12.51
C CYS A 71 -6.70 3.02 13.09
N ASP A 72 -6.64 2.64 14.37
CA ASP A 72 -5.44 2.09 15.01
C ASP A 72 -5.83 1.36 16.30
N VAL A 73 -5.20 0.20 16.52
CA VAL A 73 -5.40 -0.62 17.72
C VAL A 73 -4.78 -0.01 18.99
N ASN A 74 -3.90 0.99 18.83
CA ASN A 74 -3.26 1.73 19.93
C ASN A 74 -3.87 3.13 20.09
N GLU A 75 -4.52 3.35 21.22
CA GLU A 75 -5.21 4.60 21.56
C GLU A 75 -4.27 5.83 21.49
N ASN A 76 -2.99 5.67 21.84
CA ASN A 76 -2.01 6.76 21.76
C ASN A 76 -1.75 7.20 20.31
N SER A 77 -1.80 6.27 19.36
CA SER A 77 -1.69 6.59 17.94
C SER A 77 -2.88 7.42 17.47
N ILE A 78 -4.10 7.02 17.85
CA ILE A 78 -5.35 7.75 17.57
C ILE A 78 -5.27 9.18 18.14
N LYS A 79 -4.95 9.32 19.42
CA LYS A 79 -4.80 10.64 20.09
C LYS A 79 -3.76 11.51 19.38
N GLY A 80 -2.67 10.92 18.90
CA GLY A 80 -1.65 11.62 18.12
C GLY A 80 -2.17 12.13 16.77
N ALA A 81 -2.95 11.31 16.06
CA ALA A 81 -3.51 11.63 14.74
C ALA A 81 -4.68 12.62 14.81
N GLN A 82 -5.54 12.53 15.81
CA GLN A 82 -6.67 13.44 16.03
C GLN A 82 -6.24 14.89 16.24
N ARG A 83 -5.00 15.15 16.69
CA ARG A 83 -4.43 16.52 16.74
C ARG A 83 -4.41 17.20 15.37
N PHE A 84 -4.46 16.42 14.29
CA PHE A 84 -4.36 16.87 12.91
C PHE A 84 -5.66 16.66 12.13
N ALA A 85 -6.51 15.73 12.58
CA ALA A 85 -7.84 15.49 12.05
C ALA A 85 -8.86 15.35 13.20
N PRO A 86 -9.18 16.44 13.92
CA PRO A 86 -9.99 16.37 15.15
C PRO A 86 -11.45 15.96 14.91
N LYS A 87 -11.93 16.04 13.67
CA LYS A 87 -13.29 15.67 13.26
C LYS A 87 -13.36 14.28 12.64
N ALA A 88 -12.23 13.59 12.47
CA ALA A 88 -12.23 12.27 11.87
C ALA A 88 -12.89 11.26 12.81
N ARG A 89 -13.70 10.38 12.24
CA ARG A 89 -14.23 9.20 12.94
C ARG A 89 -13.05 8.30 13.32
N THR A 90 -13.11 7.70 14.50
CA THR A 90 -12.02 6.86 15.01
C THR A 90 -12.47 5.43 15.20
N TYR A 91 -11.62 4.50 14.80
CA TYR A 91 -11.87 3.07 14.87
C TYR A 91 -10.66 2.38 15.49
N LYS A 92 -10.90 1.25 16.12
CA LYS A 92 -9.86 0.37 16.64
C LYS A 92 -9.63 -0.81 15.70
N ASP A 93 -10.73 -1.35 15.20
CA ASP A 93 -10.79 -2.43 14.23
C ASP A 93 -10.99 -1.86 12.83
N TYR A 94 -10.25 -2.37 11.85
CA TYR A 94 -10.45 -1.94 10.46
C TYR A 94 -11.73 -2.52 9.86
N ARG A 95 -12.31 -3.59 10.42
CA ARG A 95 -13.60 -4.15 9.98
C ARG A 95 -14.70 -3.12 10.17
N ASP A 96 -14.80 -2.54 11.37
CA ASP A 96 -15.73 -1.45 11.70
C ASP A 96 -15.45 -0.20 10.86
N PHE A 97 -14.17 0.11 10.62
CA PHE A 97 -13.79 1.20 9.70
C PHE A 97 -14.44 0.98 8.33
N TYR A 98 -14.34 -0.23 7.78
CA TYR A 98 -14.87 -0.59 6.46
C TYR A 98 -16.39 -0.61 6.35
N GLU A 99 -17.13 -0.62 7.47
CA GLU A 99 -18.58 -0.47 7.46
C GLU A 99 -19.04 0.96 7.13
N THR A 100 -18.12 1.94 7.13
CA THR A 100 -18.46 3.37 7.05
C THR A 100 -17.59 4.16 6.07
N ILE A 101 -17.16 3.52 4.98
CA ILE A 101 -16.21 4.10 3.99
C ILE A 101 -16.86 4.71 2.76
N ASP A 102 -18.19 4.76 2.67
CA ASP A 102 -18.89 5.23 1.47
C ASP A 102 -18.47 6.64 1.07
N ASP A 103 -18.17 7.50 2.05
CA ASP A 103 -17.73 8.89 1.88
C ASP A 103 -16.23 9.06 1.60
N LEU A 104 -15.45 7.97 1.58
CA LEU A 104 -14.01 7.99 1.28
C LEU A 104 -13.75 7.85 -0.22
N ASP A 105 -12.78 8.59 -0.74
CA ASP A 105 -12.19 8.41 -2.07
C ASP A 105 -11.00 7.44 -2.03
N ALA A 106 -10.20 7.50 -0.96
CA ALA A 106 -8.98 6.71 -0.81
C ALA A 106 -8.74 6.21 0.62
N VAL A 107 -8.00 5.12 0.74
CA VAL A 107 -7.53 4.55 1.99
C VAL A 107 -6.00 4.50 2.00
N VAL A 108 -5.40 4.95 3.10
CA VAL A 108 -3.98 4.79 3.39
C VAL A 108 -3.81 3.67 4.42
N VAL A 109 -3.08 2.62 4.06
CA VAL A 109 -2.77 1.49 4.93
C VAL A 109 -1.29 1.57 5.35
N ALA A 110 -1.03 1.68 6.65
CA ALA A 110 0.30 1.74 7.23
C ALA A 110 0.37 0.95 8.56
N THR A 111 -0.28 -0.22 8.58
CA THR A 111 -0.26 -1.15 9.71
C THR A 111 1.05 -1.96 9.74
N THR A 112 1.06 -3.08 10.45
CA THR A 112 2.16 -4.06 10.44
C THR A 112 2.06 -4.96 9.20
N GLU A 113 3.19 -5.52 8.77
CA GLU A 113 3.29 -6.33 7.55
C GLU A 113 2.28 -7.49 7.50
N HIS A 114 2.11 -8.22 8.60
CA HIS A 114 1.14 -9.33 8.72
C HIS A 114 -0.34 -8.93 8.62
N THR A 115 -0.69 -7.65 8.73
CA THR A 115 -2.07 -7.17 8.58
C THR A 115 -2.30 -6.38 7.29
N HIS A 116 -1.24 -6.01 6.56
CA HIS A 116 -1.35 -5.14 5.37
C HIS A 116 -2.32 -5.67 4.32
N ALA A 117 -2.21 -6.95 3.94
CA ALA A 117 -3.07 -7.55 2.92
C ALA A 117 -4.54 -7.51 3.35
N PHE A 118 -4.81 -7.85 4.61
CA PHE A 118 -6.15 -7.88 5.20
C PHE A 118 -6.77 -6.50 5.35
N ALA A 119 -5.95 -5.48 5.64
CA ALA A 119 -6.39 -4.10 5.66
C ALA A 119 -6.52 -3.50 4.24
N THR A 120 -5.79 -4.00 3.24
CA THR A 120 -5.79 -3.47 1.86
C THR A 120 -6.93 -4.04 1.02
N LEU A 121 -7.18 -5.34 1.11
CA LEU A 121 -8.14 -6.05 0.26
C LEU A 121 -9.56 -5.47 0.31
N PRO A 122 -10.13 -5.12 1.50
CA PRO A 122 -11.47 -4.56 1.56
C PRO A 122 -11.60 -3.21 0.86
N ALA A 123 -10.56 -2.36 0.91
CA ALA A 123 -10.56 -1.09 0.16
C ALA A 123 -10.61 -1.33 -1.35
N LEU A 124 -9.86 -2.31 -1.86
CA LEU A 124 -9.89 -2.68 -3.27
C LEU A 124 -11.25 -3.26 -3.68
N GLN A 125 -11.83 -4.14 -2.85
CA GLN A 125 -13.16 -4.70 -3.08
C GLN A 125 -14.26 -3.63 -3.09
N ALA A 126 -14.13 -2.62 -2.23
CA ALA A 126 -14.98 -1.44 -2.19
C ALA A 126 -14.63 -0.37 -3.24
N LYS A 127 -13.69 -0.65 -4.15
CA LYS A 127 -13.22 0.24 -5.23
C LYS A 127 -12.79 1.62 -4.72
N LYS A 128 -12.09 1.66 -3.59
CA LYS A 128 -11.41 2.86 -3.10
C LYS A 128 -9.98 2.91 -3.62
N HIS A 129 -9.45 4.10 -3.89
CA HIS A 129 -8.01 4.24 -4.18
C HIS A 129 -7.20 3.80 -2.96
N VAL A 130 -6.04 3.17 -3.18
CA VAL A 130 -5.23 2.63 -2.06
C VAL A 130 -3.78 3.07 -2.15
N TYR A 131 -3.30 3.69 -1.07
CA TYR A 131 -1.87 3.73 -0.76
C TYR A 131 -1.60 2.70 0.34
N CYS A 132 -0.70 1.75 0.13
CA CYS A 132 -0.28 0.80 1.16
C CYS A 132 1.22 0.94 1.40
N GLU A 133 1.65 1.07 2.65
CA GLU A 133 3.08 1.09 2.97
C GLU A 133 3.78 -0.19 2.52
N LYS A 134 5.06 -0.06 2.22
CA LYS A 134 5.95 -1.21 2.06
C LYS A 134 6.24 -1.81 3.45
N PRO A 135 6.54 -3.11 3.54
CA PRO A 135 6.38 -4.14 2.50
C PRO A 135 4.90 -4.40 2.21
N LEU A 136 4.51 -4.67 0.95
CA LEU A 136 3.08 -4.74 0.57
C LEU A 136 2.29 -5.78 1.35
N THR A 137 2.89 -6.95 1.59
CA THR A 137 2.27 -8.12 2.21
C THR A 137 3.32 -8.92 2.99
N ARG A 138 2.88 -9.88 3.81
CA ARG A 138 3.77 -10.78 4.57
C ARG A 138 4.33 -11.90 3.71
N ASP A 139 3.62 -12.35 2.68
CA ASP A 139 4.14 -13.38 1.78
C ASP A 139 3.73 -13.17 0.31
N VAL A 140 4.26 -14.04 -0.54
CA VAL A 140 4.04 -14.02 -1.99
C VAL A 140 2.60 -14.39 -2.36
N HIS A 141 1.93 -15.23 -1.56
CA HIS A 141 0.55 -15.63 -1.82
C HIS A 141 -0.40 -14.45 -1.61
N GLU A 142 -0.27 -13.75 -0.49
CA GLU A 142 -0.97 -12.50 -0.21
C GLU A 142 -0.70 -11.46 -1.30
N CYS A 143 0.56 -11.32 -1.75
CA CYS A 143 0.94 -10.38 -2.81
C CYS A 143 0.18 -10.66 -4.13
N ARG A 144 0.06 -11.94 -4.52
CA ARG A 144 -0.70 -12.36 -5.71
C ARG A 144 -2.17 -12.01 -5.58
N ILE A 145 -2.79 -12.30 -4.44
CA ILE A 145 -4.20 -11.96 -4.16
C ILE A 145 -4.42 -10.46 -4.29
N ILE A 146 -3.57 -9.64 -3.67
CA ILE A 146 -3.69 -8.17 -3.74
C ILE A 146 -3.48 -7.66 -5.17
N THR A 147 -2.54 -8.25 -5.92
CA THR A 147 -2.30 -7.89 -7.33
C THR A 147 -3.54 -8.14 -8.19
N GLU A 148 -4.17 -9.31 -8.06
CA GLU A 148 -5.39 -9.63 -8.79
C GLU A 148 -6.57 -8.75 -8.37
N ALA A 149 -6.70 -8.47 -7.07
CA ALA A 149 -7.75 -7.59 -6.56
C ALA A 149 -7.58 -6.17 -7.08
N ALA A 150 -6.35 -5.64 -7.11
CA ALA A 150 -6.06 -4.32 -7.65
C ALA A 150 -6.37 -4.23 -9.16
N ALA A 151 -6.00 -5.26 -9.92
CA ALA A 151 -6.32 -5.33 -11.35
C ALA A 151 -7.84 -5.36 -11.61
N LYS A 152 -8.62 -6.06 -10.78
CA LYS A 152 -10.09 -6.13 -10.88
C LYS A 152 -10.79 -4.85 -10.40
N ALA A 153 -10.24 -4.16 -9.41
CA ALA A 153 -10.86 -2.99 -8.80
C ALA A 153 -10.93 -1.78 -9.76
N GLY A 154 -9.95 -1.64 -10.66
CA GLY A 154 -9.90 -0.53 -11.63
C GLY A 154 -9.61 0.83 -10.98
N VAL A 155 -8.96 0.82 -9.81
CA VAL A 155 -8.63 2.02 -9.01
C VAL A 155 -7.13 2.30 -9.04
N GLN A 156 -6.75 3.54 -8.77
CA GLN A 156 -5.36 3.89 -8.52
C GLN A 156 -4.86 3.22 -7.24
N THR A 157 -3.70 2.57 -7.34
CA THR A 157 -3.01 1.94 -6.22
C THR A 157 -1.56 2.38 -6.18
N GLN A 158 -0.97 2.47 -5.00
CA GLN A 158 0.43 2.80 -4.81
C GLN A 158 1.01 2.08 -3.60
N MET A 159 2.15 1.40 -3.77
CA MET A 159 2.96 0.92 -2.65
C MET A 159 3.89 2.02 -2.15
N GLY A 160 4.15 2.07 -0.84
CA GLY A 160 4.96 3.08 -0.17
C GLY A 160 6.47 3.01 -0.38
N THR A 161 6.93 2.71 -1.60
CA THR A 161 8.35 2.80 -1.99
C THR A 161 8.71 4.25 -2.32
N GLN A 162 8.78 5.11 -1.30
CA GLN A 162 8.88 6.57 -1.48
C GLN A 162 10.06 7.05 -2.35
N ILE A 163 11.10 6.22 -2.51
CA ILE A 163 12.31 6.57 -3.27
C ILE A 163 12.00 6.80 -4.76
N HIS A 164 10.93 6.19 -5.29
CA HIS A 164 10.42 6.41 -6.65
C HIS A 164 9.95 7.84 -6.93
N ALA A 165 9.57 8.57 -5.87
CA ALA A 165 9.13 9.96 -5.99
C ALA A 165 10.30 10.94 -6.18
N GLY A 166 11.55 10.51 -5.93
CA GLY A 166 12.75 11.33 -6.10
C GLY A 166 13.35 11.26 -7.51
N GLY A 167 14.10 12.29 -7.89
CA GLY A 167 14.73 12.36 -9.21
C GLY A 167 15.87 11.36 -9.43
N ASN A 168 16.56 10.90 -8.38
CA ASN A 168 17.74 10.06 -8.53
C ASN A 168 17.43 8.67 -9.11
N TYR A 169 16.37 7.99 -8.65
CA TYR A 169 16.01 6.67 -9.19
C TYR A 169 15.61 6.78 -10.67
N ARG A 170 14.81 7.79 -11.02
CA ARG A 170 14.42 8.07 -12.42
C ARG A 170 15.65 8.27 -13.31
N ARG A 171 16.60 9.11 -12.88
CA ARG A 171 17.87 9.33 -13.60
C ARG A 171 18.65 8.03 -13.81
N VAL A 172 18.79 7.19 -12.78
CA VAL A 172 19.52 5.92 -12.89
C VAL A 172 18.82 4.98 -13.87
N VAL A 173 17.50 4.86 -13.76
CA VAL A 173 16.67 4.03 -14.67
C VAL A 173 16.81 4.51 -16.11
N GLU A 174 16.74 5.82 -16.37
CA GLU A 174 16.92 6.40 -17.70
C GLU A 174 18.32 6.09 -18.27
N LEU A 175 19.37 6.24 -17.47
CA LEU A 175 20.75 5.95 -17.89
C LEU A 175 20.91 4.46 -18.26
N ILE A 176 20.41 3.55 -17.43
CA ILE A 176 20.48 2.11 -17.71
C ILE A 176 19.68 1.76 -18.97
N GLN A 177 18.44 2.25 -19.08
CA GLN A 177 17.57 1.93 -20.21
C GLN A 177 18.00 2.59 -21.53
N SER A 178 18.78 3.68 -21.48
CA SER A 178 19.42 4.28 -22.66
C SER A 178 20.61 3.48 -23.20
N GLY A 179 21.08 2.47 -22.46
CA GLY A 179 22.24 1.66 -22.82
C GLY A 179 23.58 2.30 -22.45
N ALA A 180 23.60 3.29 -21.53
CA ALA A 180 24.80 4.05 -21.18
C ALA A 180 25.98 3.20 -20.66
N ILE A 181 25.71 1.99 -20.14
CA ILE A 181 26.73 1.05 -19.64
C ILE A 181 26.78 -0.27 -20.42
N GLY A 182 26.05 -0.38 -21.55
CA GLY A 182 25.88 -1.63 -22.27
C GLY A 182 25.02 -2.67 -21.54
N PRO A 183 25.06 -3.94 -21.96
CA PRO A 183 24.31 -5.04 -21.33
C PRO A 183 24.75 -5.29 -19.88
N VAL A 184 23.78 -5.43 -18.97
CA VAL A 184 24.02 -5.73 -17.56
C VAL A 184 23.86 -7.23 -17.31
N HIS A 185 24.88 -7.85 -16.72
CA HIS A 185 24.88 -9.28 -16.37
C HIS A 185 24.72 -9.54 -14.87
N GLU A 186 25.02 -8.57 -14.01
CA GLU A 186 24.98 -8.74 -12.56
C GLU A 186 24.61 -7.42 -11.88
N ALA A 187 23.80 -7.50 -10.82
CA ALA A 187 23.43 -6.36 -9.98
C ALA A 187 23.55 -6.73 -8.51
N HIS A 188 24.30 -5.93 -7.76
CA HIS A 188 24.54 -6.14 -6.33
C HIS A 188 23.76 -5.13 -5.51
N THR A 189 22.96 -5.60 -4.55
CA THR A 189 22.24 -4.75 -3.60
C THR A 189 22.64 -5.11 -2.17
N TRP A 190 22.83 -4.10 -1.33
CA TRP A 190 23.19 -4.33 0.07
C TRP A 190 22.59 -3.25 0.97
N VAL A 191 22.42 -3.60 2.24
CA VAL A 191 22.07 -2.69 3.33
C VAL A 191 22.87 -3.03 4.56
N SER A 192 23.18 -2.03 5.38
CA SER A 192 23.96 -2.22 6.59
C SER A 192 23.11 -2.64 7.81
N ARG A 193 21.78 -2.68 7.69
CA ARG A 193 20.90 -3.15 8.77
C ARG A 193 20.78 -4.67 8.71
N ALA A 194 20.79 -5.32 9.87
CA ALA A 194 20.54 -6.75 10.00
C ALA A 194 19.49 -6.96 11.11
N TRP A 195 18.26 -7.14 10.69
CA TRP A 195 17.08 -7.44 11.50
C TRP A 195 16.66 -8.86 11.20
N GLY A 196 16.52 -9.68 12.23
CA GLY A 196 16.06 -11.05 12.11
C GLY A 196 16.51 -11.89 13.29
N TRP A 197 16.35 -13.19 13.13
CA TRP A 197 16.81 -14.19 14.09
C TRP A 197 18.33 -14.21 14.14
N GLN A 198 18.91 -13.73 15.23
CA GLN A 198 20.35 -13.56 15.36
C GLN A 198 20.82 -13.66 16.81
N SER A 199 22.10 -14.00 16.99
CA SER A 199 22.71 -14.06 18.32
C SER A 199 22.81 -12.67 18.98
N PRO A 200 22.89 -12.57 20.31
CA PRO A 200 23.15 -11.31 21.00
C PRO A 200 24.44 -10.61 20.54
N ALA A 201 25.47 -11.40 20.19
CA ALA A 201 26.72 -10.88 19.66
C ALA A 201 26.52 -10.22 18.28
N ASP A 202 25.76 -10.86 17.38
CA ASP A 202 25.43 -10.32 16.06
C ASP A 202 24.51 -9.10 16.16
N ALA A 203 23.48 -9.17 17.01
CA ALA A 203 22.60 -8.04 17.29
C ALA A 203 23.42 -6.82 17.74
N LYS A 204 24.38 -7.00 18.66
CA LYS A 204 25.29 -5.93 19.09
C LYS A 204 26.19 -5.44 17.96
N LYS A 205 26.79 -6.36 17.17
CA LYS A 205 27.66 -6.05 16.03
C LYS A 205 26.94 -5.18 14.99
N TYR A 206 25.69 -5.52 14.67
CA TYR A 206 24.87 -4.82 13.68
C TYR A 206 23.97 -3.72 14.26
N ARG A 207 24.12 -3.43 15.56
CA ARG A 207 23.36 -2.40 16.28
C ARG A 207 21.84 -2.60 16.22
N ASP A 208 21.38 -3.85 16.27
CA ASP A 208 19.98 -4.17 16.45
C ASP A 208 19.55 -3.88 17.90
N ILE A 209 18.31 -3.43 18.05
CA ILE A 209 17.66 -3.09 19.31
C ILE A 209 16.97 -4.30 19.96
N VAL A 210 16.83 -5.40 19.22
CA VAL A 210 16.28 -6.67 19.71
C VAL A 210 17.19 -7.81 19.28
N SER A 211 17.52 -8.70 20.21
CA SER A 211 18.07 -10.02 19.90
C SER A 211 16.93 -11.03 19.95
N THR A 212 16.71 -11.78 18.87
CA THR A 212 15.71 -12.85 18.82
C THR A 212 16.39 -14.17 18.59
N GLN A 213 16.26 -15.07 19.57
CA GLN A 213 16.78 -16.43 19.49
C GLN A 213 15.69 -17.47 19.72
N ASP A 214 14.59 -17.08 20.38
CA ASP A 214 13.42 -17.88 20.66
C ASP A 214 12.21 -16.96 20.85
N THR A 215 11.01 -17.52 20.70
CA THR A 215 9.76 -16.83 21.05
C THR A 215 9.57 -16.86 22.57
N PRO A 216 9.29 -15.72 23.24
CA PRO A 216 8.91 -15.70 24.65
C PRO A 216 7.83 -16.74 25.00
N LYS A 217 8.10 -17.56 26.00
CA LYS A 217 7.16 -18.59 26.48
C LYS A 217 6.08 -18.03 27.40
N GLU A 218 6.39 -16.93 28.10
CA GLU A 218 5.50 -16.26 29.03
C GLU A 218 5.08 -14.88 28.49
N GLY A 219 3.85 -14.49 28.81
CA GLY A 219 3.30 -13.19 28.47
C GLY A 219 3.61 -12.12 29.52
N GLN A 220 3.51 -10.88 29.09
CA GLN A 220 3.47 -9.69 29.93
C GLN A 220 2.03 -9.13 29.92
N PRO A 221 1.63 -8.34 30.94
CA PRO A 221 0.36 -7.62 30.89
C PRO A 221 0.26 -6.75 29.64
N VAL A 222 -0.87 -6.82 28.94
CA VAL A 222 -1.16 -5.95 27.80
C VAL A 222 -1.36 -4.52 28.33
N PRO A 223 -0.70 -3.50 27.76
CA PRO A 223 -0.99 -2.11 28.13
C PRO A 223 -2.44 -1.74 27.81
N ASP A 224 -3.14 -1.06 28.72
CA ASP A 224 -4.57 -0.69 28.57
C ASP A 224 -4.90 0.07 27.27
N ILE A 225 -3.91 0.78 26.73
CA ILE A 225 -4.00 1.57 25.50
C ILE A 225 -3.98 0.72 24.22
N LEU A 226 -3.68 -0.58 24.30
CA LEU A 226 -3.42 -1.44 23.16
C LEU A 226 -4.42 -2.59 23.11
N ASP A 227 -5.08 -2.74 21.96
CA ASP A 227 -5.82 -3.96 21.65
C ASP A 227 -4.90 -5.02 21.07
N TRP A 228 -4.50 -5.99 21.89
CA TRP A 228 -3.51 -6.99 21.49
C TRP A 228 -4.07 -8.04 20.52
N ASP A 229 -5.33 -8.44 20.70
CA ASP A 229 -5.97 -9.42 19.83
C ASP A 229 -6.09 -8.87 18.40
N LEU A 230 -6.56 -7.63 18.27
CA LEU A 230 -6.59 -6.94 16.98
C LEU A 230 -5.20 -6.67 16.41
N TRP A 231 -4.20 -6.38 17.26
CA TRP A 231 -2.83 -6.18 16.78
C TRP A 231 -2.21 -7.48 16.22
N ILE A 232 -2.44 -8.63 16.87
CA ILE A 232 -2.02 -9.94 16.35
C ILE A 232 -2.71 -10.24 15.03
N GLY A 233 -4.01 -9.96 14.97
CA GLY A 233 -4.82 -10.16 13.77
C GLY A 233 -4.71 -11.60 13.23
N PRO A 234 -4.25 -11.79 11.98
CA PRO A 234 -4.22 -13.11 11.34
C PRO A 234 -3.03 -13.99 11.76
N ALA A 235 -2.08 -13.47 12.53
CA ALA A 235 -0.93 -14.24 12.97
C ALA A 235 -1.31 -15.29 14.04
N PRO A 236 -0.55 -16.39 14.18
CA PRO A 236 -0.76 -17.34 15.26
C PRO A 236 -0.74 -16.65 16.63
N PHE A 237 -1.79 -16.87 17.42
CA PHE A 237 -1.95 -16.23 18.71
C PHE A 237 -0.75 -16.50 19.62
N ARG A 238 -0.29 -15.45 20.31
CA ARG A 238 0.68 -15.54 21.40
C ARG A 238 0.42 -14.47 22.45
N PRO A 239 0.78 -14.70 23.72
CA PRO A 239 0.68 -13.67 24.74
C PRO A 239 1.49 -12.42 24.38
N PHE A 240 1.02 -11.26 24.82
CA PHE A 240 1.75 -10.01 24.63
C PHE A 240 3.14 -10.08 25.26
N HIS A 241 4.11 -9.48 24.59
CA HIS A 241 5.43 -9.21 25.16
C HIS A 241 5.98 -7.95 24.53
N SER A 242 6.64 -7.10 25.33
CA SER A 242 7.25 -5.84 24.89
C SER A 242 8.41 -5.99 23.88
N VAL A 243 8.71 -7.22 23.45
CA VAL A 243 9.70 -7.52 22.42
C VAL A 243 9.08 -7.51 21.01
N TYR A 244 7.76 -7.55 20.90
CA TYR A 244 7.03 -7.41 19.63
C TYR A 244 6.62 -5.96 19.37
N PHE A 245 6.19 -5.27 20.43
CA PHE A 245 5.59 -3.94 20.38
C PHE A 245 6.25 -3.01 21.41
N PRO A 246 6.37 -1.69 21.14
CA PRO A 246 6.02 -1.00 19.90
C PRO A 246 7.01 -1.29 18.76
N GLY A 247 6.62 -0.93 17.54
CA GLY A 247 7.50 -1.01 16.37
C GLY A 247 8.79 -0.19 16.53
N PRO A 248 9.87 -0.54 15.80
CA PRO A 248 9.94 -1.53 14.70
C PRO A 248 10.34 -2.95 15.16
N LYS A 249 10.14 -3.31 16.44
CA LYS A 249 10.60 -4.60 16.99
C LYS A 249 9.96 -5.82 16.31
N TRP A 250 8.71 -5.71 15.90
CA TRP A 250 7.94 -6.78 15.26
C TRP A 250 8.58 -7.35 13.98
N TYR A 251 9.41 -6.58 13.25
CA TYR A 251 10.08 -7.07 12.05
C TYR A 251 11.00 -8.29 12.28
N ARG A 252 11.40 -8.59 13.53
CA ARG A 252 12.29 -9.73 13.83
C ARG A 252 11.56 -11.07 13.99
N TRP A 253 10.23 -11.08 13.84
CA TRP A 253 9.38 -12.22 14.14
C TRP A 253 8.59 -12.58 12.88
N TRP A 254 8.87 -13.74 12.26
CA TRP A 254 8.33 -14.09 10.94
C TRP A 254 6.81 -14.06 10.83
N ASP A 255 6.10 -14.39 11.91
CA ASP A 255 4.63 -14.28 11.93
C ASP A 255 4.14 -12.83 11.78
N PHE A 256 4.98 -11.85 12.14
CA PHE A 256 4.65 -10.43 12.09
C PHE A 256 5.34 -9.67 10.95
N GLY A 257 6.53 -10.10 10.52
CA GLY A 257 7.28 -9.52 9.40
C GLY A 257 8.59 -10.26 9.11
N ASN A 258 9.19 -10.01 7.94
CA ASN A 258 10.28 -10.85 7.41
C ASN A 258 11.67 -10.21 7.48
N GLY A 259 11.98 -9.56 8.60
CA GLY A 259 13.31 -9.00 8.86
C GLY A 259 13.73 -7.91 7.88
N THR A 260 15.05 -7.82 7.66
CA THR A 260 15.64 -6.79 6.79
C THR A 260 15.24 -6.93 5.32
N MET A 261 15.09 -8.17 4.84
CA MET A 261 14.77 -8.41 3.43
C MET A 261 13.42 -7.77 3.08
N SER A 262 12.44 -7.84 3.97
CA SER A 262 11.14 -7.22 3.72
C SER A 262 11.14 -5.71 4.01
N ASP A 263 11.71 -5.26 5.13
CA ASP A 263 11.76 -3.82 5.46
C ASP A 263 12.54 -2.99 4.44
N LEU A 264 13.76 -3.43 4.10
CA LEU A 264 14.71 -2.69 3.28
C LEU A 264 14.99 -3.31 1.91
N GLY A 265 14.85 -4.63 1.76
CA GLY A 265 15.02 -5.27 0.46
C GLY A 265 14.01 -4.74 -0.56
N SER A 266 12.77 -4.45 -0.13
CA SER A 266 11.77 -3.75 -0.95
C SER A 266 12.20 -2.36 -1.46
N HIS A 267 13.14 -1.68 -0.79
CA HIS A 267 13.72 -0.41 -1.27
C HIS A 267 14.92 -0.61 -2.19
N ARG A 268 15.72 -1.65 -1.96
CA ARG A 268 17.01 -1.85 -2.65
C ARG A 268 16.92 -2.74 -3.87
N ASN A 269 16.20 -3.86 -3.76
CA ASN A 269 16.03 -4.81 -4.86
C ASN A 269 15.12 -4.26 -5.96
N ASP A 270 14.26 -3.32 -5.61
CA ASP A 270 13.34 -2.63 -6.51
C ASP A 270 14.05 -1.81 -7.61
N LEU A 271 15.20 -1.17 -7.33
CA LEU A 271 15.88 -0.35 -8.33
C LEU A 271 16.42 -1.20 -9.51
N PRO A 272 17.19 -2.28 -9.30
CA PRO A 272 17.57 -3.18 -10.38
C PRO A 272 16.36 -3.73 -11.14
N TRP A 273 15.28 -4.07 -10.42
CA TRP A 273 14.05 -4.57 -11.03
C TRP A 273 13.47 -3.60 -12.04
N TRP A 274 13.35 -2.33 -11.65
CA TRP A 274 12.80 -1.28 -12.50
C TRP A 274 13.76 -0.88 -13.63
N ALA A 275 15.04 -0.70 -13.32
CA ALA A 275 16.05 -0.27 -14.28
C ALA A 275 16.25 -1.29 -15.40
N LEU A 276 16.27 -2.58 -15.06
CA LEU A 276 16.53 -3.68 -16.00
C LEU A 276 15.26 -4.33 -16.56
N LYS A 277 14.08 -3.88 -16.15
CA LYS A 277 12.77 -4.45 -16.54
C LYS A 277 12.71 -5.96 -16.26
N LEU A 278 13.14 -6.36 -15.06
CA LEU A 278 13.15 -7.75 -14.65
C LEU A 278 11.74 -8.27 -14.37
N ASP A 279 11.59 -9.58 -14.46
CA ASP A 279 10.41 -10.33 -14.02
C ASP A 279 10.78 -11.29 -12.88
N ALA A 280 9.80 -12.01 -12.33
CA ALA A 280 9.93 -13.03 -11.29
C ALA A 280 11.26 -13.82 -11.41
N PRO A 281 12.09 -13.89 -10.35
CA PRO A 281 13.33 -14.65 -10.43
C PRO A 281 13.03 -16.12 -10.70
N LEU A 282 13.80 -16.73 -11.61
CA LEU A 282 13.65 -18.16 -11.94
C LEU A 282 14.11 -19.07 -10.79
N THR A 283 15.13 -18.63 -10.05
CA THR A 283 15.73 -19.36 -8.94
C THR A 283 16.11 -18.39 -7.82
N ILE A 284 16.01 -18.83 -6.57
CA ILE A 284 16.47 -18.10 -5.39
C ILE A 284 17.34 -19.05 -4.59
N GLU A 285 18.57 -18.63 -4.29
CA GLU A 285 19.52 -19.37 -3.46
C GLU A 285 19.85 -18.54 -2.21
N PRO A 286 19.46 -19.00 -1.01
CA PRO A 286 19.92 -18.36 0.22
C PRO A 286 21.38 -18.77 0.49
N LEU A 287 22.30 -17.82 0.47
CA LEU A 287 23.71 -18.06 0.80
C LEU A 287 23.92 -18.42 2.28
N SER A 288 22.99 -18.04 3.15
CA SER A 288 23.01 -18.34 4.58
C SER A 288 21.60 -18.21 5.15
N GLY A 289 21.37 -18.81 6.32
CA GLY A 289 20.11 -18.70 7.04
C GLY A 289 19.71 -20.03 7.70
N PRO A 290 18.66 -20.01 8.51
CA PRO A 290 18.04 -21.23 9.01
C PRO A 290 17.51 -22.06 7.84
N LYS A 291 17.53 -23.40 8.00
CA LYS A 291 16.91 -24.28 7.01
C LYS A 291 15.40 -24.00 6.96
N PRO A 292 14.77 -24.09 5.76
CA PRO A 292 13.32 -23.93 5.60
C PRO A 292 12.50 -24.82 6.55
#